data_AF-A0A0J1B716-F1
#
_entry.id   AF-A0A0J1B716-F1
#
_cell.length_a   1.000
_cell.length_b   1.000
_cell.length_c   1.000
_cell.angle_alpha   90.00
_cell.angle_beta   90.00
_cell.angle_gamma   90.00
#
_symmetry.space_group_name_H-M   'P 1'
#
loop_
_entity.id
_entity.type
_entity.pdbx_description
1 polymer ?
#
loop_
_entity_poly.entity_id
_entity_poly.type
_entity_poly.pdbx_seq_one_letter_code
_entity_poly.pdbx_strand_id
1 'polypeptide(L)'
;MKLLPIMVAGVSFLPLRRAEHAVVAEDIASLLGITEEVATDVLGRGVIHRVIASGCHAKTVRHIHSTAAASDQFGLDESQITDLAISFTLCSMASALQKVPQECEPWDTTYTTHPGEDSAVRHPKEKERRRGRCLAVLHRSPQDWATFNTYFSDSTQLWLALTHQRHIELAQELYTNATQEKIALLQLLHRKAEASFATDAERDRRVEEQLTVSSAASKCSVAKACLSTNPSHSHNWSFRNWRTWSSASTLRKQNSTILWNPSRRVNASFGTKRHNT
;
A
#
# COMPACT_ATOMS: atom_id res chain seq x y z
N MET A 1 -75.30 14.26 -41.17
CA MET A 1 -74.05 14.26 -40.39
C MET A 1 -73.90 12.90 -39.73
N LYS A 2 -72.99 12.06 -40.21
CA LYS A 2 -72.69 10.74 -39.64
C LYS A 2 -71.40 10.86 -38.83
N LEU A 3 -71.49 10.64 -37.52
CA LEU A 3 -70.32 10.54 -36.63
C LEU A 3 -69.85 9.09 -36.65
N LEU A 4 -68.58 8.88 -37.03
CA LEU A 4 -67.89 7.60 -36.92
C LEU A 4 -67.32 7.44 -35.50
N PRO A 5 -67.35 6.24 -34.91
CA PRO A 5 -66.70 5.97 -33.63
C PRO A 5 -65.19 5.81 -33.81
N ILE A 6 -64.42 6.55 -33.01
CA ILE A 6 -62.96 6.40 -32.88
C ILE A 6 -62.71 5.15 -32.03
N MET A 7 -62.17 4.10 -32.65
CA MET A 7 -61.65 2.95 -31.92
C MET A 7 -60.32 3.33 -31.26
N VAL A 8 -60.32 3.39 -29.92
CA VAL A 8 -59.10 3.51 -29.12
C VAL A 8 -58.42 2.13 -29.12
N ALA A 9 -57.33 2.00 -29.86
CA ALA A 9 -56.49 0.82 -29.82
C ALA A 9 -55.88 0.70 -28.41
N GLY A 10 -56.18 -0.42 -27.74
CA GLY A 10 -55.57 -0.78 -26.47
C GLY A 10 -54.05 -0.90 -26.64
N VAL A 11 -53.32 0.01 -26.03
CA VAL A 11 -51.88 -0.11 -25.84
C VAL A 11 -51.68 -1.18 -24.78
N SER A 12 -51.40 -2.40 -25.23
CA SER A 12 -50.92 -3.47 -24.39
C SER A 12 -49.60 -3.03 -23.76
N PHE A 13 -49.65 -2.63 -22.49
CA PHE A 13 -48.49 -2.42 -21.65
C PHE A 13 -47.82 -3.79 -21.45
N LEU A 14 -46.86 -4.11 -22.32
CA LEU A 14 -45.92 -5.20 -22.09
C LEU A 14 -45.16 -4.87 -20.79
N PRO A 15 -45.01 -5.82 -19.85
CA PRO A 15 -44.16 -5.61 -18.69
C PRO A 15 -42.71 -5.57 -19.19
N LEU A 16 -42.20 -4.36 -19.43
CA LEU A 16 -40.78 -4.14 -19.67
C LEU A 16 -40.01 -4.65 -18.44
N ARG A 17 -39.24 -5.71 -18.69
CA ARG A 17 -38.10 -6.23 -17.92
C ARG A 17 -37.72 -5.41 -16.68
N ARG A 18 -38.32 -5.75 -15.54
CA ARG A 18 -37.85 -5.31 -14.21
C ARG A 18 -36.74 -6.22 -13.65
N ALA A 19 -36.35 -7.26 -14.38
CA ALA A 19 -35.47 -8.32 -13.90
C ALA A 19 -33.96 -8.07 -14.16
N GLU A 20 -33.58 -7.09 -14.99
CA GLU A 20 -32.15 -6.78 -15.25
C GLU A 20 -31.58 -5.73 -14.28
N HIS A 21 -32.42 -5.06 -13.47
CA HIS A 21 -31.96 -4.08 -12.47
C HIS A 21 -31.47 -4.72 -11.16
N ALA A 22 -31.71 -6.02 -10.94
CA ALA A 22 -31.38 -6.68 -9.67
C ALA A 22 -29.96 -7.30 -9.63
N VAL A 23 -29.22 -7.31 -10.74
CA VAL A 23 -27.95 -8.05 -10.86
C VAL A 23 -26.70 -7.15 -10.94
N VAL A 24 -26.84 -5.82 -11.00
CA VAL A 24 -25.68 -4.94 -11.29
C VAL A 24 -25.51 -3.78 -10.30
N ALA A 25 -26.10 -3.87 -9.11
CA ALA A 25 -25.64 -3.09 -7.96
C ALA A 25 -24.61 -3.92 -7.20
N GLU A 26 -23.48 -4.21 -7.84
CA GLU A 26 -22.25 -4.40 -7.08
C GLU A 26 -22.04 -3.06 -6.35
N ASP A 27 -22.19 -3.10 -5.04
CA ASP A 27 -22.05 -1.93 -4.20
C ASP A 27 -20.67 -1.31 -4.48
N ILE A 28 -20.62 -0.02 -4.80
CA ILE A 28 -19.32 0.67 -4.96
C ILE A 28 -18.51 0.51 -3.67
N ALA A 29 -19.15 0.38 -2.52
CA ALA A 29 -18.49 -0.01 -1.28
C ALA A 29 -17.66 -1.30 -1.46
N SER A 30 -18.26 -2.34 -2.05
CA SER A 30 -17.57 -3.60 -2.38
C SER A 30 -16.48 -3.43 -3.46
N LEU A 31 -16.71 -2.53 -4.42
CA LEU A 31 -15.76 -2.24 -5.50
C LEU A 31 -14.56 -1.41 -5.03
N LEU A 32 -14.76 -0.58 -4.01
CA LEU A 32 -13.76 0.26 -3.36
C LEU A 32 -13.13 -0.43 -2.13
N GLY A 33 -13.62 -1.60 -1.73
CA GLY A 33 -13.18 -2.27 -0.51
C GLY A 33 -13.44 -1.49 0.78
N ILE A 34 -14.39 -0.54 0.77
CA ILE A 34 -14.76 0.30 1.93
C ILE A 34 -16.21 0.06 2.31
N THR A 35 -16.59 0.38 3.56
CA THR A 35 -18.00 0.34 3.96
C THR A 35 -18.77 1.49 3.30
N GLU A 36 -20.07 1.31 3.09
CA GLU A 36 -20.96 2.35 2.53
C GLU A 36 -20.89 3.67 3.32
N GLU A 37 -20.71 3.58 4.64
CA GLU A 37 -20.54 4.73 5.54
C GLU A 37 -19.27 5.52 5.22
N VAL A 38 -18.14 4.83 5.04
CA VAL A 38 -16.86 5.46 4.68
C VAL A 38 -16.90 6.01 3.26
N ALA A 39 -17.53 5.30 2.33
CA ALA A 39 -17.74 5.80 0.98
C ALA A 39 -18.53 7.13 1.03
N THR A 40 -19.61 7.16 1.82
CA THR A 40 -20.47 8.33 1.97
C THR A 40 -19.72 9.51 2.59
N ASP A 41 -18.82 9.27 3.54
CA ASP A 41 -18.01 10.31 4.16
C ASP A 41 -16.95 10.88 3.21
N VAL A 42 -16.31 10.02 2.40
CA VAL A 42 -15.22 10.41 1.49
C VAL A 42 -15.74 11.05 0.20
N LEU A 43 -16.77 10.47 -0.42
CA LEU A 43 -17.30 10.92 -1.72
C LEU A 43 -18.53 11.82 -1.56
N GLY A 44 -19.18 11.80 -0.41
CA GLY A 44 -20.49 12.40 -0.24
C GLY A 44 -21.61 11.53 -0.82
N ARG A 45 -22.73 11.49 -0.10
CA ARG A 45 -23.94 10.73 -0.46
C ARG A 45 -24.46 11.05 -1.87
N GLY A 46 -24.29 12.30 -2.30
CA GLY A 46 -24.75 12.77 -3.61
C GLY A 46 -23.96 12.17 -4.79
N VAL A 47 -22.64 12.05 -4.66
CA VAL A 47 -21.77 11.52 -5.71
C VAL A 47 -22.05 10.03 -5.91
N ILE A 48 -22.08 9.27 -4.81
CA ILE A 48 -22.37 7.83 -4.80
C ILE A 48 -23.69 7.55 -5.52
N HIS A 49 -24.76 8.24 -5.15
CA HIS A 49 -26.07 7.97 -5.75
C HIS A 49 -26.10 8.29 -7.25
N ARG A 50 -25.41 9.34 -7.71
CA ARG A 50 -25.36 9.70 -9.14
C ARG A 50 -24.50 8.75 -9.96
N VAL A 51 -23.43 8.23 -9.36
CA VAL A 51 -22.43 7.39 -10.01
C VAL A 51 -22.77 5.89 -9.95
N ILE A 52 -23.80 5.51 -9.18
CA ILE A 52 -24.32 4.12 -9.09
C ILE A 52 -25.73 4.00 -9.71
N ALA A 53 -26.27 5.10 -10.26
CA ALA A 53 -27.67 5.15 -10.68
C ALA A 53 -28.06 4.06 -11.69
N SER A 54 -27.12 3.56 -12.50
CA SER A 54 -27.38 2.47 -13.45
C SER A 54 -26.16 1.59 -13.72
N GLY A 55 -26.39 0.40 -14.30
CA GLY A 55 -25.32 -0.53 -14.66
C GLY A 55 -24.27 0.06 -15.61
N CYS A 56 -24.66 1.03 -16.45
CA CYS A 56 -23.74 1.80 -17.29
C CYS A 56 -22.75 2.60 -16.44
N HIS A 57 -23.24 3.31 -15.42
CA HIS A 57 -22.38 4.07 -14.51
C HIS A 57 -21.43 3.14 -13.74
N ALA A 58 -21.94 2.01 -13.24
CA ALA A 58 -21.11 1.00 -12.57
C ALA A 58 -19.98 0.48 -13.47
N LYS A 59 -20.26 0.24 -14.77
CA LYS A 59 -19.23 -0.16 -15.74
C LYS A 59 -18.14 0.92 -15.90
N THR A 60 -18.54 2.19 -16.00
CA THR A 60 -17.59 3.32 -16.04
C THR A 60 -16.75 3.38 -14.76
N VAL A 61 -17.34 3.20 -13.58
CA VAL A 61 -16.61 3.15 -12.30
C VAL A 61 -15.58 2.03 -12.25
N ARG A 62 -15.94 0.81 -12.69
CA ARG A 62 -15.00 -0.31 -12.77
C ARG A 62 -13.81 0.02 -13.67
N HIS A 63 -14.07 0.67 -14.81
CA HIS A 63 -13.01 1.11 -15.70
C HIS A 63 -12.07 2.09 -14.99
N ILE A 64 -12.60 3.12 -14.31
CA ILE A 64 -11.80 4.08 -13.53
C ILE A 64 -10.97 3.36 -12.46
N HIS A 65 -11.60 2.46 -11.71
CA HIS A 65 -10.92 1.67 -10.68
C HIS A 65 -9.77 0.86 -11.28
N SER A 66 -9.97 0.20 -12.43
CA SER A 66 -8.90 -0.55 -13.10
C SER A 66 -7.75 0.34 -13.62
N THR A 67 -8.06 1.57 -14.04
CA THR A 67 -7.07 2.52 -14.52
C THR A 67 -6.28 3.16 -13.37
N ALA A 68 -6.95 3.53 -12.28
CA ALA A 68 -6.29 3.89 -11.01
C ALA A 68 -5.45 2.71 -10.49
N ALA A 69 -5.99 1.50 -10.68
CA ALA A 69 -5.41 0.17 -10.63
C ALA A 69 -3.99 0.02 -11.23
N ALA A 70 -3.74 0.73 -12.32
CA ALA A 70 -2.56 0.56 -13.16
C ALA A 70 -1.65 1.79 -13.14
N SER A 71 -2.16 2.93 -12.68
CA SER A 71 -1.41 4.18 -12.64
C SER A 71 -0.65 4.34 -11.32
N ASP A 72 0.65 4.60 -11.41
CA ASP A 72 1.47 5.06 -10.28
C ASP A 72 1.41 6.60 -10.10
N GLN A 73 0.66 7.30 -10.95
CA GLN A 73 0.59 8.76 -10.91
C GLN A 73 -0.53 9.27 -9.99
N PHE A 74 -0.19 10.23 -9.15
CA PHE A 74 -1.11 11.05 -8.35
C PHE A 74 -1.86 12.05 -9.25
N GLY A 75 -2.70 11.56 -10.16
CA GLY A 75 -3.57 12.40 -10.98
C GLY A 75 -3.95 11.78 -12.32
N LEU A 76 -5.22 11.91 -12.69
CA LEU A 76 -5.64 11.81 -14.08
C LEU A 76 -5.22 13.09 -14.80
N ASP A 77 -4.84 12.95 -16.06
CA ASP A 77 -4.83 14.09 -16.97
C ASP A 77 -6.27 14.63 -17.11
N GLU A 78 -6.43 15.94 -17.27
CA GLU A 78 -7.76 16.56 -17.46
C GLU A 78 -8.50 15.92 -18.64
N SER A 79 -7.75 15.47 -19.64
CA SER A 79 -8.24 14.73 -20.79
C SER A 79 -9.00 13.46 -20.40
N GLN A 80 -8.51 12.72 -19.42
CA GLN A 80 -9.11 11.48 -18.95
C GLN A 80 -10.30 11.76 -18.03
N ILE A 81 -10.23 12.78 -17.17
CA ILE A 81 -11.38 13.24 -16.38
C ILE A 81 -12.52 13.64 -17.31
N THR A 82 -12.20 14.34 -18.40
CA THR A 82 -13.18 14.74 -19.41
C THR A 82 -13.80 13.52 -20.09
N ASP A 83 -13.00 12.51 -20.47
CA ASP A 83 -13.50 11.28 -21.08
C ASP A 83 -14.48 10.54 -20.15
N LEU A 84 -14.19 10.51 -18.84
CA LEU A 84 -15.06 9.90 -17.83
C LEU A 84 -16.35 10.69 -17.63
N ALA A 85 -16.25 12.02 -17.55
CA ALA A 85 -17.41 12.89 -17.42
C ALA A 85 -18.34 12.78 -18.64
N ILE A 86 -17.79 12.68 -19.85
CA ILE A 86 -18.58 12.37 -21.07
C ILE A 86 -19.28 11.02 -20.88
N SER A 87 -18.55 9.97 -20.51
CA SER A 87 -19.09 8.62 -20.36
C SER A 87 -20.25 8.56 -19.36
N PHE A 88 -20.12 9.21 -18.19
CA PHE A 88 -21.21 9.30 -17.22
C PHE A 88 -22.40 10.11 -17.74
N THR A 89 -22.15 11.20 -18.46
CA THR A 89 -23.21 11.99 -19.09
C THR A 89 -23.99 11.13 -20.08
N LEU A 90 -23.30 10.36 -20.93
CA LEU A 90 -23.94 9.45 -21.87
C LEU A 90 -24.72 8.34 -21.17
N CYS A 91 -24.19 7.78 -20.08
CA CYS A 91 -24.93 6.83 -19.24
C CYS A 91 -26.22 7.43 -18.68
N SER A 92 -26.18 8.68 -18.25
CA SER A 92 -27.37 9.41 -17.76
C SER A 92 -28.39 9.64 -18.90
N MET A 93 -27.93 10.11 -20.07
CA MET A 93 -28.78 10.28 -21.26
C MET A 93 -29.44 8.96 -21.68
N ALA A 94 -28.67 7.87 -21.77
CA ALA A 94 -29.17 6.55 -22.13
C ALA A 94 -30.19 6.03 -21.10
N SER A 95 -29.94 6.25 -19.81
CA SER A 95 -30.87 5.90 -18.74
C SER A 95 -32.18 6.71 -18.81
N ALA A 96 -32.12 7.93 -19.34
CA ALA A 96 -33.28 8.78 -19.64
C ALA A 96 -33.93 8.50 -21.01
N LEU A 97 -33.50 7.45 -21.72
CA LEU A 97 -33.95 7.10 -23.08
C LEU A 97 -33.72 8.20 -24.11
N GLN A 98 -32.76 9.09 -23.86
CA GLN A 98 -32.32 10.11 -24.81
C GLN A 98 -31.34 9.51 -25.81
N LYS A 99 -31.40 9.97 -27.07
CA LYS A 99 -30.48 9.51 -28.10
C LYS A 99 -29.07 10.05 -27.85
N VAL A 100 -28.10 9.16 -27.76
CA VAL A 100 -26.68 9.50 -27.67
C VAL A 100 -26.21 10.13 -29.00
N PRO A 101 -25.51 11.29 -28.98
CA PRO A 101 -24.94 11.88 -30.17
C PRO A 101 -23.88 10.98 -30.81
N GLN A 102 -23.88 10.89 -32.15
CA GLN A 102 -22.93 10.05 -32.88
C GLN A 102 -21.48 10.52 -32.69
N GLU A 103 -21.27 11.82 -32.48
CA GLU A 103 -19.96 12.39 -32.21
C GLU A 103 -19.36 11.90 -30.88
N CYS A 104 -20.21 11.40 -29.98
CA CYS A 104 -19.86 10.91 -28.64
C CYS A 104 -19.82 9.37 -28.54
N GLU A 105 -20.12 8.65 -29.61
CA GLU A 105 -20.13 7.18 -29.66
C GLU A 105 -18.86 6.51 -29.06
N PRO A 106 -17.64 7.04 -29.24
CA PRO A 106 -16.43 6.45 -28.64
C PRO A 106 -16.42 6.37 -27.11
N TRP A 107 -17.24 7.19 -26.44
CA TRP A 107 -17.36 7.23 -24.98
C TRP A 107 -18.61 6.53 -24.47
N ASP A 108 -19.42 5.94 -25.37
CA ASP A 108 -20.60 5.20 -25.00
C ASP A 108 -20.20 3.82 -24.44
N THR A 109 -20.24 3.68 -23.13
CA THR A 109 -19.87 2.44 -22.42
C THR A 109 -20.91 1.34 -22.56
N THR A 110 -22.06 1.61 -23.18
CA THR A 110 -23.05 0.56 -23.52
C THR A 110 -22.46 -0.43 -24.52
N TYR A 111 -21.63 0.06 -25.46
CA TYR A 111 -21.03 -0.75 -26.52
C TYR A 111 -19.51 -0.91 -26.40
N THR A 112 -18.84 0.02 -25.70
CA THR A 112 -17.38 0.00 -25.53
C THR A 112 -16.96 -0.51 -24.15
N THR A 113 -15.85 -1.25 -24.08
CA THR A 113 -15.27 -1.73 -22.81
C THR A 113 -14.34 -0.66 -22.19
N HIS A 114 -13.76 0.20 -23.03
CA HIS A 114 -12.81 1.25 -22.65
C HIS A 114 -13.27 2.60 -23.24
N PRO A 115 -13.86 3.50 -22.43
CA PRO A 115 -14.37 4.78 -22.93
C PRO A 115 -13.24 5.66 -23.49
N GLY A 116 -13.44 6.16 -24.71
CA GLY A 116 -12.47 7.03 -25.40
C GLY A 116 -11.23 6.30 -25.91
N GLU A 117 -11.19 4.98 -25.85
CA GLU A 117 -10.14 4.14 -26.46
C GLU A 117 -10.71 3.46 -27.70
N ASP A 118 -10.98 4.28 -28.72
CA ASP A 118 -11.21 3.75 -30.06
C ASP A 118 -9.91 3.09 -30.53
N SER A 119 -9.92 1.76 -30.67
CA SER A 119 -8.79 0.98 -31.21
C SER A 119 -8.34 1.45 -32.61
N ALA A 120 -9.18 2.25 -33.28
CA ALA A 120 -8.92 2.88 -34.57
C ALA A 120 -8.18 4.23 -34.50
N VAL A 121 -8.19 4.94 -33.36
CA VAL A 121 -7.59 6.28 -33.25
C VAL A 121 -6.17 6.17 -32.72
N ARG A 122 -5.22 5.92 -33.63
CA ARG A 122 -3.78 5.81 -33.31
C ARG A 122 -3.12 7.13 -32.93
N HIS A 123 -3.79 8.28 -33.13
CA HIS A 123 -3.19 9.61 -32.96
C HIS A 123 -3.88 10.44 -31.86
N PRO A 124 -3.12 10.90 -30.83
CA PRO A 124 -3.67 11.71 -29.73
C PRO A 124 -4.46 12.96 -30.18
N LYS A 125 -3.98 13.64 -31.23
CA LYS A 125 -4.64 14.83 -31.79
C LYS A 125 -6.02 14.54 -32.38
N GLU A 126 -6.22 13.34 -32.90
CA GLU A 126 -7.52 12.95 -33.45
C GLU A 126 -8.51 12.66 -32.32
N LYS A 127 -8.07 11.99 -31.24
CA LYS A 127 -8.88 11.78 -30.04
C LYS A 127 -9.32 13.11 -29.44
N GLU A 128 -8.41 14.08 -29.32
CA GLU A 128 -8.73 15.43 -28.83
C GLU A 128 -9.76 16.15 -29.73
N ARG A 129 -9.62 16.07 -31.05
CA ARG A 129 -10.60 16.63 -32.00
C ARG A 129 -11.96 15.96 -31.88
N ARG A 130 -12.03 14.63 -31.71
CA ARG A 130 -13.28 13.90 -31.48
C ARG A 130 -13.94 14.36 -30.18
N ARG A 131 -13.15 14.47 -29.10
CA ARG A 131 -13.63 14.95 -27.80
C ARG A 131 -14.21 16.36 -27.93
N GLY A 132 -13.51 17.26 -28.60
CA GLY A 132 -13.98 18.61 -28.88
C GLY A 132 -15.31 18.64 -29.64
N ARG A 133 -15.51 17.75 -30.62
CA ARG A 133 -16.79 17.63 -31.34
C ARG A 133 -17.90 17.12 -30.43
N CYS A 134 -17.64 16.08 -29.63
CA CYS A 134 -18.62 15.57 -28.67
C CYS A 134 -19.03 16.66 -27.66
N LEU A 135 -18.06 17.34 -27.05
CA LEU A 135 -18.33 18.43 -26.11
C LEU A 135 -19.10 19.58 -26.75
N ALA A 136 -18.79 19.94 -28.00
CA ALA A 136 -19.52 20.97 -28.73
C ALA A 136 -20.99 20.61 -28.95
N VAL A 137 -21.32 19.31 -29.05
CA VAL A 137 -22.71 18.84 -29.14
C VAL A 137 -23.38 18.87 -27.76
N LEU A 138 -22.72 18.35 -26.71
CA LEU A 138 -23.24 18.41 -25.34
C LEU A 138 -23.52 19.85 -24.88
N HIS A 139 -22.66 20.81 -25.26
CA HIS A 139 -22.82 22.22 -24.94
C HIS A 139 -24.05 22.87 -25.60
N ARG A 140 -24.66 22.26 -26.62
CA ARG A 140 -25.89 22.80 -27.25
C ARG A 140 -27.12 22.63 -26.36
N SER A 141 -27.08 21.69 -25.43
CA SER A 141 -28.17 21.37 -24.51
C SER A 141 -27.78 21.84 -23.10
N PRO A 142 -28.45 22.87 -22.54
CA PRO A 142 -28.16 23.32 -21.19
C PRO A 142 -28.26 22.22 -20.13
N GLN A 143 -29.19 21.27 -20.32
CA GLN A 143 -29.39 20.13 -19.43
C GLN A 143 -28.22 19.14 -19.50
N ASP A 144 -27.76 18.80 -20.70
CA ASP A 144 -26.64 17.85 -20.89
C ASP A 144 -25.33 18.48 -20.43
N TRP A 145 -25.14 19.79 -20.68
CA TRP A 145 -23.97 20.52 -20.20
C TRP A 145 -23.92 20.64 -18.68
N ALA A 146 -25.06 20.90 -18.02
CA ALA A 146 -25.13 20.91 -16.55
C ALA A 146 -24.83 19.53 -15.95
N THR A 147 -25.33 18.48 -16.60
CA THR A 147 -25.07 17.08 -16.22
C THR A 147 -23.59 16.75 -16.38
N PHE A 148 -22.97 17.13 -17.51
CA PHE A 148 -21.54 16.98 -17.75
C PHE A 148 -20.69 17.68 -16.69
N ASN A 149 -20.95 18.94 -16.36
CA ASN A 149 -20.17 19.67 -15.36
C ASN A 149 -20.27 19.03 -13.97
N THR A 150 -21.44 18.50 -13.63
CA THR A 150 -21.65 17.74 -12.39
C THR A 150 -20.78 16.50 -12.38
N TYR A 151 -20.84 15.69 -13.45
CA TYR A 151 -20.02 14.49 -13.56
C TYR A 151 -18.52 14.78 -13.70
N PHE A 152 -18.13 15.95 -14.20
CA PHE A 152 -16.74 16.37 -14.24
C PHE A 152 -16.16 16.57 -12.83
N SER A 153 -16.90 17.26 -11.96
CA SER A 153 -16.52 17.39 -10.55
C SER A 153 -16.55 16.03 -9.83
N ASP A 154 -17.63 15.27 -10.02
CA ASP A 154 -17.81 13.96 -9.39
C ASP A 154 -16.70 12.96 -9.82
N SER A 155 -16.31 12.97 -11.10
CA SER A 155 -15.24 12.11 -11.63
C SER A 155 -13.87 12.44 -11.02
N THR A 156 -13.60 13.73 -10.80
CA THR A 156 -12.37 14.18 -10.13
C THR A 156 -12.31 13.68 -8.69
N GLN A 157 -13.42 13.81 -7.95
CA GLN A 157 -13.52 13.34 -6.57
C GLN A 157 -13.42 11.82 -6.49
N LEU A 158 -14.10 11.10 -7.38
CA LEU A 158 -14.04 9.64 -7.45
C LEU A 158 -12.63 9.15 -7.72
N TRP A 159 -11.90 9.76 -8.66
CA TRP A 159 -10.52 9.41 -8.94
C TRP A 159 -9.61 9.60 -7.73
N LEU A 160 -9.74 10.74 -7.06
CA LEU A 160 -8.91 11.03 -5.88
C LEU A 160 -9.18 10.02 -4.76
N ALA A 161 -10.44 9.66 -4.53
CA ALA A 161 -10.79 8.65 -3.54
C ALA A 161 -10.23 7.26 -3.89
N LEU A 162 -10.39 6.83 -5.15
CA LEU A 162 -9.88 5.56 -5.66
C LEU A 162 -8.36 5.43 -5.54
N THR A 163 -7.64 6.47 -5.96
CA THR A 163 -6.18 6.50 -5.88
C THR A 163 -5.71 6.50 -4.44
N HIS A 164 -6.33 7.31 -3.58
CA HIS A 164 -5.99 7.35 -2.17
C HIS A 164 -6.20 5.98 -1.49
N GLN A 165 -7.30 5.29 -1.81
CA GLN A 165 -7.58 3.96 -1.29
C GLN A 165 -6.49 2.95 -1.71
N ARG A 166 -6.12 2.92 -2.99
CA ARG A 166 -5.00 2.10 -3.48
C ARG A 166 -3.70 2.39 -2.73
N HIS A 167 -3.40 3.66 -2.46
CA HIS A 167 -2.20 4.02 -1.71
C HIS A 167 -2.25 3.55 -0.26
N ILE A 168 -3.42 3.57 0.38
CA ILE A 168 -3.60 2.99 1.72
C ILE A 168 -3.33 1.49 1.67
N GLU A 169 -3.92 0.77 0.72
CA GLU A 169 -3.74 -0.67 0.57
C GLU A 169 -2.25 -1.03 0.35
N LEU A 170 -1.57 -0.31 -0.55
CA LEU A 170 -0.15 -0.50 -0.80
C LEU A 170 0.70 -0.17 0.44
N ALA A 171 0.36 0.88 1.18
CA ALA A 171 1.06 1.19 2.43
C ALA A 171 0.86 0.09 3.47
N GLN A 172 -0.36 -0.42 3.63
CA GLN A 172 -0.65 -1.54 4.54
C GLN A 172 0.15 -2.78 4.15
N GLU A 173 0.17 -3.14 2.86
CA GLU A 173 0.96 -4.26 2.35
C GLU A 173 2.45 -4.08 2.68
N LEU A 174 3.01 -2.91 2.38
CA LEU A 174 4.41 -2.60 2.70
C LEU A 174 4.71 -2.70 4.20
N TYR A 175 3.82 -2.20 5.06
CA TYR A 175 3.97 -2.32 6.51
C TYR A 175 3.91 -3.79 6.97
N THR A 176 3.00 -4.60 6.41
CA THR A 176 2.91 -6.03 6.74
C THR A 176 4.16 -6.79 6.31
N ASN A 177 4.68 -6.53 5.10
CA ASN A 177 5.90 -7.16 4.61
C ASN A 177 7.12 -6.74 5.46
N ALA A 178 7.27 -5.45 5.75
CA ALA A 178 8.38 -4.94 6.57
C ALA A 178 8.34 -5.48 8.01
N THR A 179 7.15 -5.64 8.59
CA THR A 179 7.01 -6.22 9.94
C THR A 179 7.33 -7.71 9.95
N GLN A 180 6.93 -8.47 8.93
CA GLN A 180 7.29 -9.87 8.78
C GLN A 180 8.80 -10.07 8.62
N GLU A 181 9.45 -9.26 7.78
CA GLU A 181 10.92 -9.29 7.61
C GLU A 181 11.65 -8.97 8.93
N LYS A 182 11.15 -7.98 9.68
CA LYS A 182 11.72 -7.62 10.98
C LYS A 182 11.55 -8.75 12.01
N ILE A 183 10.40 -9.42 12.03
CA ILE A 183 10.19 -10.59 12.90
C ILE A 183 11.16 -11.71 12.53
N ALA A 184 11.34 -12.00 11.23
CA ALA A 184 12.28 -13.01 10.76
C ALA A 184 13.73 -12.68 11.16
N LEU A 185 14.14 -11.41 11.05
CA LEU A 185 15.45 -10.95 11.50
C LEU A 185 15.63 -11.13 13.01
N LEU A 186 14.63 -10.78 13.83
CA LEU A 186 14.70 -10.97 15.28
C LEU A 186 14.83 -12.45 15.64
N GLN A 187 14.11 -13.34 14.96
CA GLN A 187 14.23 -14.79 15.16
C GLN A 187 15.61 -15.33 14.76
N LEU A 188 16.23 -14.79 13.70
CA LEU A 188 17.58 -15.14 13.30
C LEU A 188 18.60 -14.70 14.37
N LEU A 189 18.48 -13.46 14.85
CA LEU A 189 19.37 -12.92 15.88
C LEU A 189 19.23 -13.67 17.20
N HIS A 190 18.00 -14.05 17.57
CA HIS A 190 17.74 -14.88 18.75
C HIS A 190 18.46 -16.23 18.65
N ARG A 191 18.28 -16.95 17.54
CA ARG A 191 18.96 -18.23 17.29
C ARG A 191 20.47 -18.11 17.31
N LYS A 192 21.02 -17.02 16.75
CA LYS A 192 22.47 -16.75 16.78
C LYS A 192 22.97 -16.47 18.21
N ALA A 193 22.20 -15.75 19.01
CA ALA A 193 22.53 -15.48 20.40
C ALA A 193 22.49 -16.76 21.25
N GLU A 194 21.46 -17.60 21.08
CA GLU A 194 21.39 -18.91 21.74
C GLU A 194 22.59 -19.79 21.40
N ALA A 195 22.97 -19.83 20.12
CA ALA A 195 24.15 -20.56 19.68
C ALA A 195 25.44 -20.00 20.30
N SER A 196 25.59 -18.67 20.41
CA SER A 196 26.78 -18.08 21.04
C SER A 196 26.85 -18.39 22.53
N PHE A 197 25.71 -18.29 23.24
CA PHE A 197 25.64 -18.66 24.66
C PHE A 197 26.01 -20.13 24.89
N ALA A 198 25.56 -21.04 24.01
CA ALA A 198 25.93 -22.45 24.08
C ALA A 198 27.44 -22.66 23.86
N THR A 199 28.05 -21.94 22.90
CA THR A 199 29.50 -22.02 22.67
C THR A 199 30.31 -21.43 23.82
N ASP A 200 29.85 -20.32 24.41
CA ASP A 200 30.53 -19.67 25.54
C ASP A 200 30.46 -20.57 26.78
N ALA A 201 29.30 -21.18 27.06
CA ALA A 201 29.15 -22.13 28.16
C ALA A 201 30.08 -23.35 28.05
N GLU A 202 30.24 -23.92 26.85
CA GLU A 202 31.19 -25.02 26.63
C GLU A 202 32.64 -24.55 26.77
N ARG A 203 32.95 -23.33 26.33
CA ARG A 203 34.29 -22.75 26.51
C ARG A 203 34.62 -22.57 27.99
N ASP A 204 33.69 -22.04 28.77
CA ASP A 204 33.85 -21.86 30.21
C ASP A 204 34.04 -23.20 30.93
N ARG A 205 33.28 -24.23 30.53
CA ARG A 205 33.45 -25.60 31.06
C ARG A 205 34.87 -26.14 30.84
N ARG A 206 35.43 -25.94 29.64
CA ARG A 206 36.81 -26.38 29.32
C ARG A 206 37.87 -25.62 30.08
N VAL A 207 37.69 -24.32 30.29
CA VAL A 207 38.62 -23.50 31.08
C VAL A 207 38.64 -23.96 32.53
N GLU A 208 37.46 -24.22 33.11
CA GLU A 208 37.36 -24.77 34.47
C GLU A 208 38.05 -26.13 34.59
N GLU A 209 37.83 -27.03 33.62
CA GLU A 209 38.49 -28.34 33.58
C GLU A 209 40.02 -28.21 33.52
N GLN A 210 40.56 -27.29 32.72
CA GLN A 210 42.01 -27.02 32.68
C GLN A 210 42.56 -26.44 33.99
N LEU A 211 41.80 -25.57 34.66
CA LEU A 211 42.18 -25.01 35.96
C LEU A 211 42.23 -26.09 37.04
N THR A 212 41.27 -27.02 37.07
CA THR A 212 41.29 -28.14 38.02
C THR A 212 42.50 -29.06 37.79
N VAL A 213 42.79 -29.43 36.54
CA VAL A 213 43.94 -30.28 36.18
C VAL A 213 45.28 -29.61 36.51
N SER A 214 45.43 -28.33 36.18
CA SER A 214 46.67 -27.59 36.49
C SER A 214 46.86 -27.40 38.00
N SER A 215 45.78 -27.19 38.77
CA SER A 215 45.85 -27.15 40.24
C SER A 215 46.25 -28.50 40.85
N ALA A 216 45.76 -29.61 40.29
CA ALA A 216 46.11 -30.96 40.72
C ALA A 216 47.57 -31.30 40.37
N ALA A 217 48.03 -30.92 39.18
CA ALA A 217 49.42 -31.07 38.76
C ALA A 217 50.39 -30.25 39.63
N SER A 218 50.02 -29.02 40.00
CA SER A 218 50.80 -28.17 40.91
C SER A 218 50.87 -28.74 42.33
N LYS A 219 49.77 -29.30 42.85
CA LYS A 219 49.78 -30.02 44.14
C LYS A 219 50.68 -31.28 44.09
N CYS A 220 50.75 -31.95 42.94
CA CYS A 220 51.60 -33.13 42.76
C CYS A 220 53.09 -32.78 42.66
N SER A 221 53.47 -31.62 42.11
CA SER A 221 54.87 -31.17 42.08
C SER A 221 55.36 -30.69 43.45
N VAL A 222 54.49 -30.08 44.26
CA VAL A 222 54.79 -29.76 45.67
C VAL A 222 54.95 -31.02 46.51
N ALA A 223 54.10 -32.04 46.33
CA ALA A 223 54.24 -33.32 47.03
C ALA A 223 55.51 -34.08 46.64
N LYS A 224 55.96 -33.98 45.37
CA LYS A 224 57.22 -34.59 44.91
C LYS A 224 58.45 -33.84 45.43
N ALA A 225 58.33 -32.55 45.75
CA ALA A 225 59.36 -31.79 46.47
C ALA A 225 59.39 -32.09 47.99
N CYS A 226 58.32 -32.63 48.56
CA CYS A 226 58.24 -32.99 49.98
C CYS A 226 58.76 -34.41 50.31
N LEU A 227 59.23 -35.19 49.32
CA LEU A 227 59.74 -36.54 49.52
C LEU A 227 61.28 -36.67 49.40
N SER A 228 62.02 -35.56 49.43
CA SER A 228 63.48 -35.60 49.64
C SER A 228 63.90 -34.91 50.93
N THR A 229 63.50 -35.48 52.06
CA THR A 229 64.20 -35.25 53.33
C THR A 229 65.31 -36.27 53.47
N ASN A 230 66.54 -35.84 53.19
CA ASN A 230 67.71 -36.40 53.85
C ASN A 230 68.63 -35.25 54.28
N PRO A 231 68.99 -35.12 55.57
CA PRO A 231 69.69 -33.95 56.07
C PRO A 231 71.20 -34.23 56.16
N SER A 232 72.01 -33.53 55.38
CA SER A 232 73.41 -33.16 55.74
C SER A 232 74.18 -32.76 54.49
N HIS A 233 74.37 -31.45 54.28
CA HIS A 233 75.69 -30.83 54.18
C HIS A 233 75.54 -29.37 53.79
N SER A 234 76.24 -28.51 54.52
CA SER A 234 76.45 -27.11 54.18
C SER A 234 77.24 -27.00 52.88
N HIS A 235 76.88 -26.07 51.99
CA HIS A 235 77.81 -25.16 51.29
C HIS A 235 77.06 -24.22 50.33
N ASN A 236 76.95 -22.96 50.75
CA ASN A 236 77.28 -21.74 50.03
C ASN A 236 77.19 -21.74 48.48
N TRP A 237 76.10 -21.20 47.91
CA TRP A 237 76.10 -20.58 46.58
C TRP A 237 75.30 -19.27 46.57
N SER A 238 75.93 -18.26 45.99
CA SER A 238 75.50 -16.87 45.89
C SER A 238 74.36 -16.63 44.89
N PHE A 239 73.57 -15.60 45.19
CA PHE A 239 72.68 -14.82 44.33
C PHE A 239 72.96 -14.86 42.81
N ARG A 240 71.90 -15.12 42.02
CA ARG A 240 71.65 -14.39 40.76
C ARG A 240 70.18 -14.45 40.31
N ASN A 241 69.65 -13.25 40.05
CA ASN A 241 68.49 -12.89 39.23
C ASN A 241 67.08 -13.23 39.72
N TRP A 242 66.50 -12.23 40.39
CA TRP A 242 65.12 -11.84 40.21
C TRP A 242 64.80 -11.67 38.71
N ARG A 243 63.75 -12.34 38.24
CA ARG A 243 62.96 -11.85 37.12
C ARG A 243 61.48 -12.11 37.43
N THR A 244 60.81 -11.02 37.73
CA THR A 244 59.37 -10.89 37.92
C THR A 244 58.63 -11.38 36.69
N TRP A 245 57.69 -12.31 36.89
CA TRP A 245 56.62 -12.59 35.93
C TRP A 245 55.30 -12.18 36.56
N SER A 246 55.05 -10.88 36.51
CA SER A 246 53.73 -10.30 36.64
C SER A 246 53.06 -10.41 35.28
N SER A 247 52.12 -11.33 35.12
CA SER A 247 51.14 -11.25 34.04
C SER A 247 49.76 -11.20 34.68
N ALA A 248 49.42 -9.98 35.13
CA ALA A 248 48.05 -9.61 35.42
C ALA A 248 47.29 -9.57 34.08
N SER A 249 46.54 -10.63 33.79
CA SER A 249 45.54 -10.60 32.72
C SER A 249 44.42 -9.65 33.11
N THR A 250 44.46 -8.45 32.55
CA THR A 250 43.41 -7.44 32.68
C THR A 250 42.12 -7.98 32.06
N LEU A 251 41.18 -8.37 32.92
CA LEU A 251 39.78 -8.61 32.60
C LEU A 251 39.16 -7.30 32.11
N ARG A 252 39.21 -7.08 30.80
CA ARG A 252 38.53 -5.96 30.13
C ARG A 252 37.05 -6.36 29.98
N LYS A 253 36.24 -6.14 31.02
CA LYS A 253 34.78 -6.11 30.91
C LYS A 253 34.40 -4.95 30.00
N GLN A 254 34.16 -5.22 28.72
CA GLN A 254 33.39 -4.32 27.87
C GLN A 254 31.92 -4.45 28.26
N ASN A 255 31.47 -3.60 29.18
CA ASN A 255 30.05 -3.28 29.32
C ASN A 255 29.65 -2.45 28.10
N SER A 256 29.18 -3.10 27.04
CA SER A 256 28.38 -2.46 26.00
C SER A 256 26.94 -2.37 26.49
N THR A 257 26.68 -1.45 27.42
CA THR A 257 25.33 -0.97 27.70
C THR A 257 24.90 -0.14 26.49
N ILE A 258 24.27 -0.79 25.51
CA ILE A 258 23.52 -0.11 24.45
C ILE A 258 22.28 0.48 25.12
N LEU A 259 22.41 1.70 25.63
CA LEU A 259 21.28 2.54 25.99
C LEU A 259 20.56 2.91 24.69
N TRP A 260 19.51 2.14 24.39
CA TRP A 260 18.44 2.57 23.51
C TRP A 260 17.92 3.92 23.99
N ASN A 261 18.10 4.96 23.18
CA ASN A 261 17.54 6.29 23.41
C ASN A 261 16.39 6.51 22.41
N PRO A 262 15.12 6.30 22.80
CA PRO A 262 13.98 6.55 21.93
C PRO A 262 13.52 8.00 22.12
N SER A 263 14.27 8.97 21.58
CA SER A 263 13.80 10.36 21.44
C SER A 263 14.62 11.14 20.41
N ARG A 264 14.51 10.76 19.13
CA ARG A 264 14.66 11.73 18.04
C ARG A 264 13.27 12.05 17.48
N ARG A 265 12.64 13.09 18.04
CA ARG A 265 11.61 13.84 17.33
C ARG A 265 12.29 14.47 16.12
N VAL A 266 11.90 14.02 14.94
CA VAL A 266 12.15 14.76 13.70
C VAL A 266 11.17 15.93 13.71
N ASN A 267 11.64 17.11 14.08
CA ASN A 267 10.93 18.35 13.80
C ASN A 267 11.07 18.60 12.29
N ALA A 268 10.06 18.22 11.52
CA ALA A 268 9.89 18.71 10.16
C ALA A 268 9.45 20.18 10.25
N SER A 269 10.40 21.10 10.11
CA SER A 269 10.10 22.51 9.87
C SER A 269 9.53 22.66 8.47
N PHE A 270 8.20 22.80 8.37
CA PHE A 270 7.54 23.27 7.16
C PHE A 270 7.95 24.73 6.90
N GLY A 271 8.77 24.93 5.87
CA GLY A 271 9.04 26.25 5.31
C GLY A 271 7.81 26.74 4.54
N THR A 272 7.09 27.69 5.11
CA THR A 272 6.05 28.46 4.42
C THR A 272 6.71 29.49 3.51
N LYS A 273 6.85 29.19 2.22
CA LYS A 273 7.06 30.22 1.20
C LYS A 273 5.71 30.89 0.94
N ARG A 274 5.50 32.07 1.54
CA ARG A 274 4.49 33.03 1.08
C ARG A 274 4.96 33.62 -0.24
N HIS A 275 4.21 33.38 -1.31
CA HIS A 275 4.22 34.25 -2.46
C HIS A 275 3.33 35.46 -2.14
N ASN A 276 3.92 36.65 -2.18
CA ASN A 276 3.19 37.90 -2.29
C ASN A 276 2.64 38.02 -3.71
N THR A 277 1.34 38.25 -3.80
CA THR A 277 0.66 38.96 -4.88
C THR A 277 -0.08 40.10 -4.24
#